data_AF-A0A357JBW6-F1
#
_entry.id   AF-A0A357JBW6-F1
#
_cell.length_a   1.000
_cell.length_b   1.000
_cell.length_c   1.000
_cell.angle_alpha   90.00
_cell.angle_beta   90.00
_cell.angle_gamma   90.00
#
_symmetry.space_group_name_H-M   'P 1'
#
loop_
_entity.id
_entity.type
_entity.pdbx_description
1 polymer ?
#
loop_
_entity_poly.entity_id
_entity_poly.type
_entity_poly.pdbx_seq_one_letter_code
_entity_poly.pdbx_strand_id
1 'polypeptide(L)'
;MYDAIIIGGGVIGCAIARYLSMYQGKFLVLERHNDVGEETTNANSGIVHSGYDPLPGTLKAKFNVLGCKMMEQVSNELDVPFIKNGSLTIGFNDEDLKILEELLKRAKTNGVDAKIINKDELNKMEPNLNQSCKFA
;
A
#
# COMPACT_ATOMS: atom_id res chain seq x y z
N MET A 1 -23.90 27.49 5.58
CA MET A 1 -22.55 27.74 5.04
C MET A 1 -21.62 26.69 5.60
N TYR A 2 -20.80 26.07 4.74
CA TYR A 2 -19.80 25.06 5.10
C TYR A 2 -18.40 25.69 5.01
N ASP A 3 -17.49 25.24 5.86
CA ASP A 3 -16.09 25.71 5.88
C ASP A 3 -15.24 25.01 4.82
N ALA A 4 -15.56 23.74 4.53
CA ALA A 4 -14.97 22.99 3.42
C ALA A 4 -15.98 21.99 2.83
N ILE A 5 -15.89 21.82 1.51
CA ILE A 5 -16.65 20.81 0.76
C ILE A 5 -15.65 19.89 0.08
N ILE A 6 -15.78 18.59 0.30
CA ILE A 6 -14.99 17.52 -0.32
C ILE A 6 -15.83 16.94 -1.45
N ILE A 7 -15.28 16.92 -2.67
CA ILE A 7 -15.95 16.35 -3.84
C ILE A 7 -15.33 14.97 -4.12
N GLY A 8 -16.15 13.93 -4.00
CA GLY A 8 -15.77 12.52 -4.12
C GLY A 8 -15.70 11.82 -2.77
N GLY A 9 -16.45 10.74 -2.62
CA GLY A 9 -16.49 9.82 -1.49
C GLY A 9 -15.68 8.55 -1.72
N GLY A 10 -14.58 8.62 -2.49
CA GLY A 10 -13.57 7.55 -2.53
C GLY A 10 -12.67 7.56 -1.28
N VAL A 11 -11.74 6.60 -1.18
CA VAL A 11 -10.83 6.45 -0.02
C VAL A 11 -10.08 7.75 0.33
N ILE A 12 -9.68 8.54 -0.67
CA ILE A 12 -9.01 9.83 -0.45
C ILE A 12 -9.98 10.86 0.15
N GLY A 13 -11.17 10.99 -0.40
CA GLY A 13 -12.18 11.94 0.10
C GLY A 13 -12.63 11.59 1.51
N CYS A 14 -12.89 10.31 1.79
CA CYS A 14 -13.22 9.82 3.12
C CYS A 14 -12.06 10.01 4.12
N ALA A 15 -10.80 9.80 3.71
CA ALA A 15 -9.64 10.06 4.56
C ALA A 15 -9.50 11.55 4.91
N ILE A 16 -9.75 12.46 3.95
CA ILE A 16 -9.79 13.91 4.20
C ILE A 16 -10.93 14.25 5.16
N ALA A 17 -12.13 13.70 4.95
CA ALA A 17 -13.28 13.93 5.83
C ALA A 17 -13.00 13.48 7.27
N ARG A 18 -12.38 12.31 7.44
CA ARG A 18 -11.93 11.78 8.74
C ARG A 18 -10.89 12.68 9.41
N TYR A 19 -9.96 13.23 8.66
CA TYR A 19 -8.98 14.17 9.22
C TYR A 19 -9.66 15.47 9.67
N LEU A 20 -10.55 16.03 8.84
CA LEU A 20 -11.27 17.26 9.16
C LEU A 20 -12.23 17.08 10.35
N SER A 21 -12.81 15.90 10.55
CA SER A 21 -13.73 15.64 11.69
C SER A 21 -13.06 15.74 13.06
N MET A 22 -11.73 15.78 13.13
CA MET A 22 -10.97 16.04 14.37
C MET A 22 -10.99 17.51 14.79
N TYR A 23 -11.48 18.41 13.92
CA TYR A 23 -11.56 19.84 14.15
C TYR A 23 -13.00 20.31 14.30
N GLN A 24 -13.19 21.44 14.97
CA GLN A 24 -14.48 22.12 15.01
C GLN A 24 -14.71 22.85 13.67
N GLY A 25 -15.74 22.45 12.93
CA GLY A 25 -16.11 23.05 11.65
C GLY A 25 -17.30 22.37 11.00
N LYS A 26 -17.85 23.00 9.95
CA LYS A 26 -18.93 22.48 9.11
C LYS A 26 -18.33 21.94 7.82
N PHE A 27 -18.16 20.63 7.74
CA PHE A 27 -17.62 19.94 6.56
C PHE A 27 -18.71 19.14 5.84
N LEU A 28 -18.66 19.11 4.51
CA LEU A 28 -19.58 18.35 3.66
C LEU A 28 -18.80 17.46 2.70
N VAL A 29 -19.20 16.19 2.56
CA VAL A 29 -18.75 15.32 1.47
C VAL A 29 -19.87 15.21 0.45
N LEU A 30 -19.54 15.41 -0.82
CA LEU A 30 -20.45 15.19 -1.95
C LEU A 30 -19.95 13.99 -2.75
N GLU A 31 -20.79 12.96 -2.84
CA GLU A 31 -20.58 11.79 -3.70
C GLU A 31 -21.73 11.73 -4.70
N ARG A 32 -21.42 11.45 -5.97
CA ARG A 32 -22.42 11.32 -7.05
C ARG A 32 -23.09 9.93 -7.04
N HIS A 33 -22.39 8.94 -6.51
CA HIS A 33 -22.85 7.56 -6.38
C HIS A 33 -23.80 7.37 -5.19
N ASN A 34 -24.48 6.23 -5.15
CA ASN A 34 -25.43 5.92 -4.07
C ASN A 34 -24.71 5.60 -2.77
N ASP A 35 -23.51 5.03 -2.84
CA ASP A 35 -22.63 4.76 -1.72
C ASP A 35 -21.21 5.31 -1.95
N VAL A 36 -20.43 5.36 -0.87
CA VAL A 36 -19.01 5.71 -0.92
C VAL A 36 -18.19 4.62 -1.58
N GLY A 37 -17.10 5.02 -2.21
CA GLY A 37 -16.10 4.08 -2.73
C GLY A 37 -16.49 3.29 -3.99
N GLU A 38 -17.66 3.53 -4.61
CA GLU A 38 -18.18 2.75 -5.76
C GLU A 38 -17.30 2.75 -7.04
N GLU A 39 -16.20 3.50 -7.07
CA GLU A 39 -15.27 3.61 -8.22
C GLU A 39 -13.93 2.89 -7.93
N THR A 40 -12.79 3.51 -8.23
CA THR A 40 -11.44 2.93 -8.04
C THR A 40 -11.17 2.40 -6.63
N THR A 41 -11.86 2.94 -5.62
CA THR A 41 -11.73 2.48 -4.22
C THR A 41 -12.29 1.06 -4.04
N ASN A 42 -13.34 0.68 -4.76
CA ASN A 42 -13.86 -0.68 -4.76
C ASN A 42 -13.13 -1.58 -5.77
N ALA A 43 -12.62 -1.01 -6.87
CA ALA A 43 -11.94 -1.74 -7.94
C ALA A 43 -10.41 -1.73 -7.82
N ASN A 44 -9.85 -2.25 -6.71
CA ASN A 44 -8.41 -2.45 -6.54
C ASN A 44 -8.09 -3.73 -5.74
N SER A 45 -6.81 -4.08 -5.64
CA SER A 45 -6.37 -5.33 -5.00
C SER A 45 -6.43 -5.34 -3.46
N GLY A 46 -6.73 -4.21 -2.82
CA GLY A 46 -6.73 -4.07 -1.35
C GLY A 46 -5.34 -4.17 -0.71
N ILE A 47 -4.26 -4.07 -1.49
CA ILE A 47 -2.88 -4.26 -1.02
C ILE A 47 -2.35 -2.98 -0.39
N VAL A 48 -1.83 -3.11 0.82
CA VAL A 48 -1.04 -2.07 1.48
C VAL A 48 0.41 -2.26 1.03
N HIS A 49 0.80 -1.55 -0.02
CA HIS A 49 2.16 -1.63 -0.56
C HIS A 49 3.18 -1.15 0.48
N SER A 50 4.29 -1.85 0.64
CA SER A 50 5.36 -1.48 1.60
C SER A 50 6.22 -0.30 1.16
N GLY A 51 6.28 -0.01 -0.14
CA GLY A 51 7.00 1.13 -0.71
C GLY A 51 8.39 0.84 -1.28
N TYR A 52 8.74 -0.43 -1.52
CA TYR A 52 10.02 -0.79 -2.16
C TYR A 52 10.10 -0.41 -3.65
N ASP A 53 8.98 -0.48 -4.38
CA ASP A 53 8.90 -0.24 -5.82
C ASP A 53 8.90 1.24 -6.27
N PRO A 54 8.14 2.17 -5.66
CA PRO A 54 7.99 3.51 -6.22
C PRO A 54 9.32 4.26 -6.32
N LEU A 55 9.47 5.02 -7.41
CA LEU A 55 10.69 5.77 -7.69
C LEU A 55 11.04 6.73 -6.53
N PRO A 56 12.27 6.64 -5.98
CA PRO A 56 12.71 7.52 -4.90
C PRO A 56 12.59 9.01 -5.24
N GLY A 57 12.33 9.83 -4.21
CA GLY A 57 12.15 11.28 -4.35
C GLY A 57 10.77 11.72 -4.85
N THR A 58 9.92 10.80 -5.28
CA THR A 58 8.54 11.13 -5.70
C THR A 58 7.59 11.25 -4.51
N LEU A 59 6.49 11.99 -4.70
CA LEU A 59 5.39 12.00 -3.72
C LEU A 59 4.79 10.60 -3.52
N LYS A 60 4.76 9.76 -4.57
CA LYS A 60 4.31 8.37 -4.46
C LYS A 60 5.17 7.60 -3.46
N ALA A 61 6.50 7.66 -3.58
CA ALA A 61 7.40 7.00 -2.63
C ALA A 61 7.22 7.54 -1.20
N LYS A 62 7.17 8.87 -1.05
CA LYS A 62 6.97 9.51 0.26
C LYS A 62 5.66 9.06 0.93
N PHE A 63 4.52 9.21 0.25
CA PHE A 63 3.22 8.90 0.84
C PHE A 63 2.96 7.39 0.95
N ASN A 64 3.55 6.56 0.09
CA ASN A 64 3.46 5.11 0.23
C ASN A 64 4.09 4.65 1.55
N VAL A 65 5.33 5.07 1.84
CA VAL A 65 6.04 4.63 3.05
C VAL A 65 5.33 5.15 4.31
N LEU A 66 4.88 6.41 4.29
CA LEU A 66 4.12 6.98 5.41
C LEU A 66 2.78 6.26 5.61
N GLY A 67 2.01 6.06 4.54
CA GLY A 67 0.71 5.40 4.59
C GLY A 67 0.80 3.94 5.05
N CYS A 68 1.81 3.19 4.59
CA CYS A 68 2.04 1.82 5.05
C CYS A 68 2.30 1.74 6.56
N LYS A 69 3.08 2.70 7.11
CA LYS A 69 3.37 2.75 8.55
C LYS A 69 2.13 3.07 9.40
N MET A 70 1.19 3.83 8.85
CA MET A 70 -0.05 4.22 9.55
C MET A 70 -1.11 3.13 9.53
N MET A 71 -1.04 2.18 8.60
CA MET A 71 -2.17 1.31 8.29
C MET A 71 -2.61 0.43 9.45
N GLU A 72 -1.67 -0.12 10.23
CA GLU A 72 -1.98 -0.96 11.38
C GLU A 72 -2.77 -0.20 12.46
N GLN A 73 -2.42 1.06 12.70
CA GLN A 73 -3.20 1.92 13.60
C GLN A 73 -4.56 2.27 13.01
N VAL A 74 -4.59 2.73 11.76
CA VAL A 74 -5.83 3.19 11.10
C VAL A 74 -6.83 2.05 10.96
N SER A 75 -6.39 0.84 10.64
CA SER A 75 -7.25 -0.33 10.51
C SER A 75 -7.91 -0.69 11.85
N ASN A 76 -7.15 -0.60 12.94
CA ASN A 76 -7.67 -0.85 14.29
C ASN A 76 -8.66 0.24 14.72
N GLU A 77 -8.36 1.51 14.45
CA GLU A 77 -9.24 2.64 14.76
C GLU A 77 -10.57 2.59 13.99
N LEU A 78 -10.57 2.03 12.78
CA LEU A 78 -11.75 1.92 11.93
C LEU A 78 -12.46 0.57 12.04
N ASP A 79 -11.93 -0.36 12.84
CA ASP A 79 -12.42 -1.74 12.97
C ASP A 79 -12.56 -2.45 11.60
N VAL A 80 -11.52 -2.32 10.76
CA VAL A 80 -11.45 -2.98 9.45
C VAL A 80 -10.41 -4.09 9.42
N PRO A 81 -10.70 -5.26 8.79
CA PRO A 81 -9.75 -6.35 8.69
C PRO A 81 -8.46 -5.92 7.99
N PHE A 82 -7.32 -6.13 8.64
CA PHE A 82 -6.00 -5.92 8.08
C PHE A 82 -5.06 -7.04 8.51
N ILE A 83 -4.32 -7.60 7.55
CA ILE A 83 -3.36 -8.68 7.78
C ILE A 83 -1.99 -8.22 7.28
N LYS A 84 -1.00 -8.25 8.17
CA LYS A 84 0.39 -7.90 7.87
C LYS A 84 1.19 -9.17 7.55
N ASN A 85 0.96 -9.72 6.37
CA ASN A 85 1.59 -10.97 5.89
C ASN A 85 2.81 -10.75 4.98
N GLY A 86 3.19 -9.51 4.70
CA GLY A 86 4.33 -9.19 3.84
C GLY A 86 4.03 -9.36 2.35
N SER A 87 5.07 -9.24 1.53
CA SER A 87 4.97 -9.33 0.06
C SER A 87 6.24 -9.96 -0.51
N LEU A 88 6.09 -10.82 -1.53
CA LEU A 88 7.20 -11.43 -2.26
C LEU A 88 7.15 -10.98 -3.73
N THR A 89 8.29 -10.59 -4.29
CA THR A 89 8.44 -10.36 -5.74
C THR A 89 9.25 -11.51 -6.31
N ILE A 90 8.63 -12.39 -7.09
CA ILE A 90 9.26 -13.65 -7.50
C ILE A 90 10.15 -13.45 -8.73
N GLY A 91 11.35 -14.04 -8.71
CA GLY A 91 12.24 -14.14 -9.85
C GLY A 91 12.54 -15.59 -10.27
N PHE A 92 12.63 -15.80 -11.58
CA PHE A 92 12.75 -17.11 -12.24
C PHE A 92 14.09 -17.29 -12.96
N ASN A 93 14.74 -16.21 -13.35
CA ASN A 93 15.97 -16.23 -14.15
C ASN A 93 16.90 -15.08 -13.76
N ASP A 94 18.17 -15.15 -14.12
CA ASP A 94 19.21 -14.22 -13.65
C ASP A 94 18.96 -12.74 -14.01
N GLU A 95 18.11 -12.44 -15.01
CA GLU A 95 17.68 -11.06 -15.27
C GLU A 95 16.70 -10.55 -14.21
N ASP A 96 15.79 -11.41 -13.74
CA ASP A 96 14.91 -11.08 -12.61
C ASP A 96 15.74 -10.80 -11.34
N LEU A 97 16.88 -11.47 -11.15
CA LEU A 97 17.76 -11.21 -10.01
C LEU A 97 18.28 -9.78 -10.03
N LYS A 98 18.69 -9.29 -11.20
CA LYS A 98 19.15 -7.91 -11.37
C LYS A 98 18.03 -6.92 -11.03
N ILE A 99 16.80 -7.23 -11.45
CA ILE A 99 15.62 -6.42 -11.11
C ILE A 99 15.37 -6.41 -9.60
N LEU A 100 15.46 -7.55 -8.92
CA LEU A 100 15.33 -7.62 -7.47
C LEU A 100 16.43 -6.84 -6.74
N GLU A 101 17.66 -6.89 -7.23
CA GLU A 101 18.76 -6.07 -6.68
C GLU A 101 18.50 -4.57 -6.85
N GLU A 102 17.92 -4.16 -7.98
CA GLU A 102 17.48 -2.78 -8.18
C GLU A 102 16.35 -2.38 -7.23
N LEU A 103 15.33 -3.24 -7.08
CA LEU A 103 14.22 -3.01 -6.15
C LEU A 103 14.71 -2.95 -4.71
N LEU A 104 15.67 -3.78 -4.32
CA LEU A 104 16.29 -3.74 -2.99
C LEU A 104 17.02 -2.41 -2.74
N LYS A 105 17.76 -1.90 -3.74
CA LYS A 105 18.41 -0.57 -3.67
C LYS A 105 17.37 0.55 -3.54
N ARG A 106 16.25 0.47 -4.27
CA ARG A 106 15.13 1.43 -4.14
C ARG A 106 14.48 1.35 -2.77
N ALA A 107 14.20 0.14 -2.27
CA ALA A 107 13.66 -0.09 -0.93
C ALA A 107 14.51 0.59 0.14
N LYS A 108 15.83 0.34 0.11
CA LYS A 108 16.78 0.97 1.04
C LYS A 108 16.74 2.50 0.96
N THR A 109 16.66 3.05 -0.26
CA THR A 109 16.58 4.51 -0.47
C THR A 109 15.27 5.10 0.06
N ASN A 110 14.16 4.36 -0.06
CA ASN A 110 12.85 4.73 0.46
C ASN A 110 12.72 4.48 1.98
N GLY A 111 13.72 3.85 2.63
CA GLY A 111 13.68 3.51 4.05
C GLY A 111 12.75 2.33 4.37
N VAL A 112 12.62 1.39 3.43
CA VAL A 112 11.83 0.15 3.55
C VAL A 112 12.79 -1.02 3.79
N ASP A 113 12.49 -1.82 4.82
CA ASP A 113 13.23 -3.03 5.12
C ASP A 113 12.81 -4.14 4.14
N ALA A 114 13.79 -4.73 3.46
CA ALA A 114 13.61 -5.77 2.47
C ALA A 114 14.90 -6.59 2.36
N LYS A 115 14.77 -7.85 1.96
CA LYS A 115 15.89 -8.74 1.66
C LYS A 115 15.56 -9.60 0.45
N ILE A 116 16.59 -10.01 -0.28
CA ILE A 116 16.47 -11.07 -1.28
C ILE A 116 16.64 -12.40 -0.55
N ILE A 117 15.76 -13.35 -0.82
CA ILE A 117 15.78 -14.71 -0.30
C ILE A 117 16.00 -15.71 -1.42
N ASN A 118 16.65 -16.82 -1.08
CA ASN A 118 16.92 -17.89 -2.04
C ASN A 118 15.76 -18.89 -2.15
N LYS A 119 15.88 -19.83 -3.09
CA LYS A 119 14.89 -20.90 -3.33
C LYS A 119 14.55 -21.72 -2.08
N ASP A 120 15.53 -22.03 -1.23
CA ASP A 120 15.30 -22.86 -0.05
C ASP A 120 14.49 -22.11 1.01
N GLU A 121 14.76 -20.82 1.21
CA GLU A 121 13.94 -19.94 2.06
C GLU A 121 12.53 -19.79 1.49
N LEU A 122 12.41 -19.57 0.18
CA LEU A 122 11.12 -19.46 -0.51
C LEU A 122 10.24 -20.70 -0.32
N ASN A 123 10.79 -21.89 -0.55
CA ASN A 123 10.06 -23.14 -0.42
C ASN A 123 9.61 -23.41 1.03
N LYS A 124 10.36 -22.91 2.02
CA LYS A 124 9.96 -23.00 3.43
C LYS A 124 8.83 -22.03 3.77
N MET A 125 8.83 -20.84 3.19
CA MET A 125 7.79 -19.82 3.42
C MET A 125 6.50 -20.13 2.65
N GLU A 126 6.62 -20.48 1.37
CA GLU A 126 5.51 -20.64 0.44
C GLU A 126 5.67 -21.92 -0.40
N PRO A 127 5.40 -23.11 0.18
CA PRO A 127 5.67 -24.41 -0.45
C PRO A 127 4.83 -24.69 -1.72
N ASN A 128 3.77 -23.91 -1.95
CA ASN A 128 2.87 -24.06 -3.09
C ASN A 128 3.31 -23.25 -4.32
N LEU A 129 4.43 -22.51 -4.25
CA LEU A 129 4.95 -21.77 -5.39
C LEU A 129 5.44 -22.70 -6.51
N ASN A 130 5.55 -22.13 -7.71
CA ASN A 130 6.11 -22.84 -8.85
C ASN A 130 7.56 -23.27 -8.55
N GLN A 131 7.87 -24.53 -8.83
CA GLN A 131 9.21 -25.10 -8.59
C GLN A 131 10.30 -24.46 -9.45
N SER A 132 9.95 -23.70 -10.49
CA SER A 132 10.90 -22.93 -11.30
C SER A 132 11.36 -21.63 -10.64
N CYS A 133 10.70 -21.15 -9.57
CA CYS A 133 11.13 -19.98 -8.81
C CYS A 133 12.54 -20.19 -8.24
N LYS A 134 13.38 -19.15 -8.29
CA LYS A 134 14.78 -19.23 -7.84
C LYS A 134 15.07 -18.31 -6.66
N PHE A 135 14.43 -17.16 -6.59
CA PHE A 135 14.65 -16.13 -5.58
C PHE A 135 13.46 -15.18 -5.52
N ALA A 136 13.37 -14.41 -4.43
CA ALA A 136 12.39 -13.35 -4.25
C ALA A 136 12.95 -12.22 -3.40
#